data_AF-A0A940SIH6-F1
#
_entry.id   AF-A0A940SIH6-F1
#
_cell.length_a   1.000
_cell.length_b   1.000
_cell.length_c   1.000
_cell.angle_alpha   90.00
_cell.angle_beta   90.00
_cell.angle_gamma   90.00
#
_symmetry.space_group_name_H-M   'P 1'
#
loop_
_entity.id
_entity.type
_entity.pdbx_description
1 polymer ?
#
loop_
_entity_poly.entity_id
_entity_poly.type
_entity_poly.pdbx_seq_one_letter_code
_entity_poly.pdbx_strand_id
1 'polypeptide(L)' 'MNTLLTEKEKATYLRLLKELMDASTECEIKKIEIEILCLINTAKNRTNPFCDLDEQAATIYYNGVGLILRPQL' A
#
# COMPACT_ATOMS: atom_id res chain seq x y z
N MET A 1 14.02 8.40 13.22
CA MET A 1 13.73 8.61 11.79
C MET A 1 12.29 9.07 11.68
N ASN A 2 12.06 10.39 11.55
CA ASN A 2 10.73 10.89 11.25
C ASN A 2 10.54 10.82 9.73
N THR A 3 9.77 9.84 9.24
CA THR A 3 9.19 9.95 7.90
C THR A 3 8.20 11.11 7.94
N LEU A 4 8.69 12.32 7.65
CA LEU A 4 7.81 13.45 7.44
C LEU A 4 7.10 13.23 6.11
N LEU A 5 5.87 12.74 6.20
CA LEU A 5 4.89 12.95 5.14
C LEU A 5 4.82 14.45 4.85
N THR A 6 4.84 14.82 3.58
CA THR A 6 4.52 16.18 3.15
C THR A 6 3.07 16.52 3.52
N GLU A 7 2.72 17.80 3.60
CA GLU A 7 1.34 18.21 3.87
C GLU A 7 0.33 17.60 2.88
N LYS A 8 0.74 17.45 1.61
CA LYS A 8 -0.06 16.77 0.59
C LYS A 8 -0.26 15.29 0.91
N GLU A 9 0.79 14.58 1.32
CA GLU A 9 0.67 13.16 1.67
C GLU A 9 -0.09 12.94 2.98
N LYS A 10 0.03 13.85 3.95
CA LYS A 10 -0.80 13.83 5.15
C LYS A 10 -2.28 13.97 4.79
N ALA A 11 -2.62 14.89 3.89
CA ALA A 11 -4.00 15.05 3.42
C ALA A 11 -4.51 13.77 2.71
N THR A 12 -3.67 13.17 1.85
CA THR A 12 -4.00 11.88 1.22
C THR A 12 -4.18 10.76 2.24
N TYR A 13 -3.29 10.65 3.23
CA TYR A 13 -3.38 9.65 4.28
C TYR A 13 -4.67 9.79 5.11
N LEU A 14 -5.02 11.02 5.51
CA LEU A 14 -6.26 11.31 6.23
C LEU A 14 -7.50 10.98 5.40
N ARG A 15 -7.49 11.26 4.09
CA ARG A 15 -8.57 10.86 3.18
C ARG A 15 -8.73 9.33 3.16
N LEU A 16 -7.62 8.60 3.00
CA LEU A 16 -7.64 7.12 2.98
C LEU A 16 -8.14 6.54 4.30
N LEU A 17 -7.75 7.11 5.45
CA LEU A 17 -8.28 6.70 6.75
C LEU A 17 -9.79 6.92 6.87
N LYS A 18 -10.30 8.02 6.31
CA LYS A 18 -11.74 8.25 6.27
C LYS A 18 -12.45 7.21 5.41
N GLU A 19 -11.92 6.95 4.21
CA GLU A 19 -12.46 5.91 3.32
C GLU A 19 -12.42 4.52 3.97
N LEU A 20 -11.41 4.23 4.79
CA LEU A 20 -11.31 2.97 5.54
C LEU A 20 -12.42 2.83 6.59
N MET A 21 -12.75 3.92 7.29
CA MET A 21 -13.86 3.92 8.25
C MET A 21 -15.22 3.79 7.56
N ASP A 22 -15.35 4.32 6.34
CA ASP A 22 -16.58 4.27 5.55
C ASP A 22 -16.71 2.97 4.72
N ALA A 23 -15.66 2.15 4.66
CA ALA A 23 -15.62 0.93 3.86
C ALA A 23 -16.60 -0.14 4.39
N SER A 24 -17.31 -0.78 3.46
CA SER A 24 -18.39 -1.73 3.78
C SER A 24 -18.01 -3.18 3.48
N THR A 25 -16.99 -3.38 2.67
CA THR A 25 -16.55 -4.69 2.20
C THR A 25 -15.09 -4.95 2.50
N GLU A 26 -14.74 -6.22 2.71
CA GLU A 26 -13.34 -6.65 2.88
C GLU A 26 -12.46 -6.26 1.67
N CYS A 27 -13.04 -6.27 0.46
CA CYS A 27 -12.33 -5.86 -0.76
C CYS A 27 -11.94 -4.38 -0.73
N GLU A 28 -12.86 -3.49 -0.32
CA GLU A 28 -12.60 -2.06 -0.17
C GLU A 28 -11.54 -1.80 0.90
N ILE A 29 -11.67 -2.46 2.06
CA ILE A 29 -10.71 -2.37 3.17
C ILE A 29 -9.30 -2.72 2.67
N LYS A 30 -9.13 -3.89 2.03
CA LYS A 30 -7.82 -4.33 1.52
C LYS A 30 -7.24 -3.37 0.49
N LYS A 31 -8.08 -2.86 -0.42
CA LYS A 31 -7.64 -1.88 -1.42
C LYS A 31 -7.08 -0.61 -0.75
N ILE A 32 -7.79 -0.08 0.24
CA ILE A 32 -7.38 1.13 0.96
C ILE A 32 -6.11 0.89 1.80
N GLU A 33 -5.98 -0.27 2.43
CA GLU A 33 -4.77 -0.67 3.14
C GLU A 33 -3.53 -0.69 2.24
N ILE A 34 -3.65 -1.24 1.02
CA ILE A 34 -2.57 -1.23 0.02
C ILE A 34 -2.18 0.20 -0.34
N GLU A 35 -3.17 1.07 -0.60
CA GLU A 35 -2.92 2.47 -0.93
C GLU A 35 -2.17 3.20 0.19
N ILE A 36 -2.53 2.94 1.45
CA ILE A 36 -1.83 3.47 2.63
C ILE A 36 -0.38 2.96 2.70
N LEU A 37 -0.17 1.66 2.51
CA LEU A 37 1.17 1.05 2.54
C LEU A 37 2.07 1.62 1.43
N CYS A 38 1.54 1.77 0.22
CA CYS A 38 2.24 2.40 -0.90
C CYS A 38 2.65 3.83 -0.56
N LEU A 39 1.72 4.65 -0.03
CA LEU A 39 2.00 6.04 0.36
C LEU A 39 3.15 6.13 1.37
N ILE A 40 3.10 5.29 2.42
CA ILE A 40 4.13 5.25 3.46
C ILE A 40 5.47 4.80 2.88
N ASN A 41 5.48 3.77 2.03
CA ASN A 41 6.71 3.26 1.44
C ASN A 41 7.34 4.27 0.48
N THR A 42 6.54 4.95 -0.35
CA THR A 42 7.02 6.05 -1.20
C THR A 42 7.63 7.18 -0.36
N ALA A 43 6.98 7.56 0.74
CA ALA A 43 7.51 8.60 1.63
C ALA A 43 8.81 8.16 2.31
N LYS A 44 8.92 6.90 2.73
CA LYS A 44 10.16 6.30 3.28
C LYS A 44 11.30 6.32 2.27
N ASN A 45 11.05 5.86 1.04
CA ASN A 45 12.05 5.79 -0.02
C ASN A 45 12.49 7.18 -0.51
N ARG A 46 11.61 8.19 -0.45
CA ARG A 46 12.02 9.59 -0.69
C ARG A 46 13.00 10.09 0.37
N THR A 47 12.84 9.69 1.63
CA THR A 47 13.76 10.07 2.72
C THR A 47 15.03 9.23 2.79
N ASN A 48 15.09 8.09 2.09
CA ASN A 48 16.27 7.24 2.02
C ASN A 48 16.38 6.60 0.62
N PRO A 49 17.03 7.27 -0.35
CA PRO A 49 17.13 6.78 -1.72
C PRO A 49 18.02 5.54 -1.87
N PHE A 50 18.63 5.02 -0.79
CA PHE A 50 19.52 3.86 -0.78
C PHE A 50 18.90 2.57 -0.20
N CYS A 51 17.61 2.55 0.12
CA CYS A 51 16.93 1.29 0.44
C CYS A 51 16.31 0.69 -0.84
N ASP A 52 17.19 0.21 -1.73
CA ASP A 52 16.85 -0.94 -2.55
C ASP A 52 16.47 -2.10 -1.62
N LEU A 53 15.60 -3.00 -2.12
CA LEU A 53 15.17 -4.27 -1.52
C LEU A 53 13.92 -4.21 -0.63
N ASP A 54 12.76 -3.96 -1.23
CA ASP A 54 11.58 -4.77 -0.88
C ASP A 54 10.59 -4.94 -2.06
N GLU A 55 11.14 -5.01 -3.28
CA GLU A 55 10.41 -5.37 -4.50
C GLU A 55 9.76 -6.78 -4.38
N GLN A 56 10.24 -7.61 -3.44
CA GLN A 56 9.62 -8.89 -3.08
C GLN A 56 8.32 -8.73 -2.28
N ALA A 57 8.18 -7.76 -1.38
CA ALA A 57 6.98 -7.60 -0.57
C ALA A 57 5.76 -7.15 -1.41
N ALA A 58 5.98 -6.25 -2.38
CA ALA A 58 4.95 -5.85 -3.35
C ALA A 58 4.53 -7.03 -4.25
N THR A 59 5.50 -7.87 -4.64
CA THR A 59 5.26 -9.07 -5.45
C THR A 59 4.50 -10.15 -4.67
N ILE A 60 4.73 -10.29 -3.35
CA ILE A 60 4.00 -11.24 -2.50
C ILE A 60 2.53 -10.80 -2.31
N TYR A 61 2.24 -9.50 -2.24
CA TYR A 61 0.84 -9.04 -2.15
C TYR A 61 0.09 -9.24 -3.49
N TYR A 62 0.75 -8.96 -4.62
CA TYR A 62 0.17 -9.22 -5.95
C TYR A 62 0.02 -10.71 -6.29
N ASN A 63 0.97 -11.55 -5.85
CA ASN A 63 0.89 -13.01 -6.06
C ASN A 63 0.03 -13.74 -5.01
N GLY A 64 -0.11 -13.19 -3.81
CA GLY A 64 -0.85 -13.80 -2.69
C GLY A 64 -2.36 -13.62 -2.77
N VAL A 65 -2.85 -12.61 -3.51
CA VAL A 65 -4.27 -12.41 -3.83
C VAL A 65 -4.60 -12.89 -5.26
N GLY A 66 -3.70 -13.71 -5.84
CA GLY A 66 -3.94 -14.47 -7.07
C GLY A 66 -4.77 -15.72 -6.80
N LEU A 67 -6.09 -15.55 -6.77
CA LEU A 67 -7.06 -16.63 -6.90
C LEU A 67 -6.78 -17.39 -8.22
N ILE A 68 -6.33 -18.65 -8.05
CA ILE A 68 -5.96 -19.70 -9.00
C ILE A 68 -6.71 -19.70 -10.35
N LEU A 69 -5.98 -19.76 -11.47
CA LEU A 69 -6.33 -20.59 -12.64
C LEU A 69 -5.06 -21.20 -13.24
N ARG A 70 -4.76 -22.45 -12.84
CA ARG A 70 -3.92 -23.36 -13.63
C ARG A 70 -4.60 -23.60 -14.97
N PRO A 71 -3.91 -23.55 -16.13
CA PRO A 71 -4.28 -24.42 -17.22
C PRO A 71 -3.74 -25.81 -16.85
N GLN A 72 -4.62 -26.70 -16.39
CA GLN A 72 -4.41 -28.11 -16.67
C GLN A 72 -4.83 -28.31 -18.12
N LEU A 73 -3.84 -28.41 -19.01
CA LEU A 73 -3.77 -29.26 -20.20
C LEU A 73 -2.45 -28.99 -20.92
#